data_AF-A0A183DW00-F1
#
_entry.id   AF-A0A183DW00-F1
#
_cell.length_a   1.000
_cell.length_b   1.000
_cell.length_c   1.000
_cell.angle_alpha   90.00
_cell.angle_beta   90.00
_cell.angle_gamma   90.00
#
_symmetry.space_group_name_H-M   'P 1'
#
loop_
_entity.id
_entity.type
_entity.pdbx_description
1 polymer ?
#
loop_
_entity_poly.entity_id
_entity_poly.type
_entity_poly.pdbx_seq_one_letter_code
_entity_poly.pdbx_strand_id
1 'polypeptide(L)'
;MENRPREKCIMATKRTRTRARSRSPEKKKPVEGHPTMTVMEFYELEDREALSMTMETLEASFLEHSRILRQKITDLCSPSAKSEDMVSFGEALRSRFISLRRLNRLAQYRNRKIRDQVNQERAVVEERYLQLQNIKSEIEHLQKEIERCYDFSLVGTLLEREGRKSVLISDITTKEHRLKSLKPKIEAIIEAARPVQELMGLTPSIPPDIKKERVLHMLPQELSVIVVQVEAYCDIVEG
;
A
#
# COMPACT_ATOMS: atom_id res chain seq x y z
N MET A 1 17.41 -13.47 -21.44
CA MET A 1 18.10 -12.32 -22.07
C MET A 1 17.66 -11.09 -21.31
N GLU A 2 18.45 -10.32 -20.58
CA GLU A 2 19.88 -10.27 -20.34
C GLU A 2 20.05 -9.41 -19.06
N ASN A 3 20.46 -10.03 -17.95
CA ASN A 3 20.75 -9.34 -16.70
C ASN A 3 22.17 -8.79 -16.76
N ARG A 4 22.37 -7.47 -16.64
CA ARG A 4 23.69 -6.84 -16.59
C ARG A 4 24.05 -6.50 -15.12
N PRO A 5 25.18 -6.97 -14.58
CA PRO A 5 25.53 -6.78 -13.17
C PRO A 5 26.16 -5.40 -12.91
N ARG A 6 25.87 -4.82 -11.74
CA ARG A 6 26.54 -3.62 -11.22
C ARG A 6 27.90 -4.01 -10.62
N GLU A 7 28.96 -3.39 -11.12
CA GLU A 7 30.33 -3.54 -10.62
C GLU A 7 30.43 -3.06 -9.16
N LYS A 8 30.93 -3.95 -8.30
CA LYS A 8 31.27 -3.67 -6.89
C LYS A 8 32.71 -3.18 -6.84
N CYS A 9 32.93 -1.94 -6.41
CA CYS A 9 34.27 -1.45 -6.13
C CYS A 9 34.79 -2.04 -4.82
N ILE A 10 35.96 -2.67 -4.94
CA ILE A 10 36.62 -3.53 -3.96
C ILE A 10 37.32 -2.65 -2.91
N MET A 11 36.88 -2.71 -1.66
CA MET A 11 37.60 -2.10 -0.54
C MET A 11 38.77 -3.02 -0.13
N ALA A 12 40.00 -2.52 -0.33
CA ALA A 12 41.22 -3.21 0.06
C ALA A 12 41.38 -3.27 1.58
N THR A 13 41.66 -4.47 2.08
CA THR A 13 41.87 -4.82 3.49
C THR A 13 43.36 -4.83 3.86
N LYS A 14 43.66 -4.49 5.13
CA LYS A 14 44.79 -4.88 6.02
C LYS A 14 45.37 -3.62 6.71
N ARG A 15 45.51 -3.57 8.03
CA ARG A 15 46.14 -4.57 8.91
C ARG A 15 45.55 -4.57 10.32
N THR A 16 45.13 -5.74 10.76
CA THR A 16 44.92 -6.08 12.18
C THR A 16 46.27 -6.42 12.80
N ARG A 17 46.61 -5.84 13.95
CA ARG A 17 47.70 -6.31 14.80
C ARG A 17 47.21 -6.41 16.24
N THR A 18 47.03 -7.64 16.69
CA THR A 18 46.89 -8.05 18.09
C THR A 18 48.25 -7.93 18.79
N ARG A 19 48.31 -7.28 19.97
CA ARG A 19 49.05 -7.80 21.15
C ARG A 19 48.78 -7.00 22.44
N ALA A 20 48.36 -7.76 23.45
CA ALA A 20 48.70 -7.74 24.88
C ALA A 20 48.62 -6.46 25.74
N ARG A 21 47.86 -6.68 26.81
CA ARG A 21 47.78 -6.05 28.14
C ARG A 21 49.14 -5.62 28.73
N SER A 22 49.10 -4.48 29.42
CA SER A 22 49.74 -4.11 30.71
C SER A 22 50.68 -2.90 30.69
N ARG A 23 50.53 -2.13 31.78
CA ARG A 23 51.35 -1.05 32.32
C ARG A 23 51.07 0.37 31.80
N SER A 24 50.23 1.04 32.58
CA SER A 24 50.29 2.47 32.87
C SER A 24 51.73 2.92 33.14
N PRO A 25 52.10 4.13 32.72
CA PRO A 25 52.98 4.95 33.54
C PRO A 25 52.41 6.35 33.74
N GLU A 26 52.28 6.67 35.03
CA GLU A 26 52.66 7.92 35.69
C GLU A 26 52.49 9.26 34.97
N LYS A 27 51.66 10.08 35.61
CA LYS A 27 51.58 11.54 35.47
C LYS A 27 52.98 12.16 35.59
N LYS A 28 53.46 12.81 34.54
CA LYS A 28 54.50 13.85 34.65
C LYS A 28 53.86 15.22 34.45
N LYS A 29 54.18 16.13 35.39
CA LYS A 29 53.76 17.53 35.45
C LYS A 29 54.27 18.34 34.24
N PRO A 30 53.61 19.46 33.91
CA PRO A 30 53.77 20.16 32.64
C PRO A 30 55.08 20.97 32.58
N VAL A 31 55.70 20.96 31.41
CA VAL A 31 56.73 21.95 31.01
C VAL A 31 56.02 22.91 30.07
N GLU A 32 55.99 24.19 30.44
CA GLU A 32 55.45 25.29 29.64
C GLU A 32 56.24 25.42 28.33
N GLY A 33 55.53 25.65 27.22
CA GLY A 33 56.13 26.37 26.10
C GLY A 33 55.61 26.11 24.70
N HIS A 34 54.76 25.11 24.41
CA HIS A 34 54.02 25.02 23.14
C HIS A 34 52.76 24.18 23.33
N PRO A 35 51.56 24.61 22.89
CA PRO A 35 50.42 23.73 22.88
C PRO A 35 50.68 22.64 21.84
N THR A 36 51.12 21.45 22.27
CA THR A 36 51.11 20.26 21.42
C THR A 36 49.65 19.85 21.23
N MET A 37 49.00 20.51 20.27
CA MET A 37 47.65 20.20 19.85
C MET A 37 47.62 18.81 19.23
N THR A 38 46.66 17.98 19.63
CA THR A 38 46.51 16.66 19.01
C THR A 38 46.03 16.82 17.57
N VAL A 39 46.34 15.82 16.72
CA VAL A 39 45.91 15.82 15.31
C VAL A 39 44.38 15.92 15.19
N MET A 40 43.65 15.33 16.14
CA MET A 40 42.19 15.39 16.17
C MET A 40 41.69 16.80 16.52
N GLU A 41 42.24 17.43 17.56
CA GLU A 41 41.90 18.82 17.92
C GLU A 41 42.25 19.82 16.81
N PHE A 42 43.34 19.57 16.06
CA PHE A 42 43.71 20.37 14.89
C PHE A 42 42.63 20.28 13.79
N TYR A 43 42.21 19.08 13.42
CA TYR A 43 41.17 18.90 12.40
C TYR A 43 39.80 19.40 12.89
N GLU A 44 39.47 19.27 14.16
CA GLU A 44 38.22 19.82 14.71
C GLU A 44 38.20 21.35 14.70
N LEU A 45 39.31 22.00 14.99
CA LEU A 45 39.45 23.46 14.88
C LEU A 45 39.36 23.91 13.43
N GLU A 46 40.01 23.18 12.52
CA GLU A 46 39.96 23.43 11.09
C GLU A 46 38.55 23.26 10.50
N ASP A 47 37.83 22.24 10.95
CA ASP A 47 36.44 21.98 10.59
C ASP A 47 35.52 23.08 11.15
N ARG A 48 35.76 23.52 12.39
CA ARG A 48 35.02 24.63 13.01
C ARG A 48 35.23 25.93 12.25
N GLU A 49 36.46 26.21 11.82
CA GLU A 49 36.80 27.37 11.00
C GLU A 49 36.16 27.28 9.60
N ALA A 50 36.13 26.09 8.99
CA ALA A 50 35.45 25.86 7.71
C ALA A 50 33.94 26.10 7.81
N LEU A 51 33.34 25.78 8.95
CA LEU A 51 31.91 25.99 9.20
C LEU A 51 31.58 27.42 9.60
N SER A 52 32.49 28.15 10.26
CA SER A 52 32.29 29.56 10.60
C SER A 52 32.35 30.48 9.38
N MET A 53 33.10 30.11 8.34
CA MET A 53 33.19 30.89 7.10
C MET A 53 31.99 30.61 6.18
N THR A 54 31.19 31.63 5.87
CA THR A 54 30.11 31.55 4.87
C THR A 54 30.66 31.52 3.44
N MET A 55 29.86 31.07 2.47
CA MET A 55 30.27 31.08 1.05
C MET A 55 30.60 32.50 0.56
N GLU A 56 29.83 33.49 0.99
CA GLU A 56 30.05 34.91 0.68
C GLU A 56 31.39 35.39 1.23
N THR A 57 31.73 35.04 2.47
CA THR A 57 33.03 35.42 3.07
C THR A 57 34.21 34.68 2.43
N LEU A 58 34.03 33.43 2.02
CA LEU A 58 35.03 32.67 1.28
C LEU A 58 35.26 33.27 -0.10
N GLU A 59 34.20 33.65 -0.80
CA GLU A 59 34.25 34.30 -2.11
C GLU A 59 34.93 35.67 -2.02
N ALA A 60 34.49 36.53 -1.09
CA ALA A 60 35.10 37.84 -0.87
C ALA A 60 36.60 37.72 -0.54
N SER A 61 36.96 36.78 0.34
CA SER A 61 38.35 36.48 0.63
C SER A 61 39.08 35.99 -0.61
N PHE A 62 38.53 35.07 -1.40
CA PHE A 62 39.17 34.56 -2.61
C PHE A 62 39.43 35.65 -3.65
N LEU A 63 38.47 36.56 -3.85
CA LEU A 63 38.57 37.68 -4.77
C LEU A 63 39.64 38.67 -4.33
N GLU A 64 39.66 39.02 -3.04
CA GLU A 64 40.73 39.85 -2.48
C GLU A 64 42.07 39.13 -2.61
N HIS A 65 42.08 37.82 -2.34
CA HIS A 65 43.21 36.91 -2.52
C HIS A 65 43.83 36.96 -3.92
N SER A 66 42.98 36.90 -4.91
CA SER A 66 43.36 36.95 -6.31
C SER A 66 43.70 38.37 -6.78
N ARG A 67 43.06 39.42 -6.24
CA ARG A 67 43.32 40.82 -6.58
C ARG A 67 44.73 41.24 -6.18
N ILE A 68 45.11 41.02 -4.92
CA ILE A 68 46.45 41.33 -4.41
C ILE A 68 47.51 40.50 -5.15
N LEU A 69 47.22 39.24 -5.46
CA LEU A 69 48.12 38.38 -6.22
C LEU A 69 48.40 38.98 -7.61
N ARG A 70 47.34 39.36 -8.34
CA ARG A 70 47.46 39.99 -9.65
C ARG A 70 48.25 41.30 -9.58
N GLN A 71 47.95 42.16 -8.61
CA GLN A 71 48.65 43.43 -8.41
C GLN A 71 50.16 43.21 -8.22
N LYS A 72 50.54 42.29 -7.30
CA LYS A 72 51.95 41.96 -7.06
C LYS A 72 52.66 41.38 -8.29
N ILE A 73 51.97 40.57 -9.10
CA ILE A 73 52.53 40.05 -10.36
C ILE A 73 52.69 41.19 -11.39
N THR A 74 51.75 42.12 -11.47
CA THR A 74 51.86 43.30 -12.35
C THR A 74 53.01 44.20 -11.94
N ASP A 75 53.20 44.43 -10.63
CA ASP A 75 54.28 45.25 -10.09
C ASP A 75 55.66 44.67 -10.46
N LEU A 76 55.83 43.35 -10.52
CA LEU A 76 57.05 42.69 -11.02
C LEU A 76 57.33 42.92 -12.50
N CYS A 77 56.28 42.95 -13.32
CA CYS A 77 56.41 43.11 -14.77
C CYS A 77 56.77 44.55 -15.17
N SER A 78 56.81 45.47 -14.19
CA SER A 78 57.25 46.84 -14.41
C SER A 78 58.79 46.94 -14.47
N PRO A 79 59.35 47.80 -15.34
CA PRO A 79 60.79 47.85 -15.62
C PRO A 79 61.66 48.42 -14.48
N SER A 80 61.12 48.67 -13.28
CA SER A 80 61.83 49.32 -12.15
C SER A 80 62.24 48.38 -11.02
N ALA A 81 62.06 47.05 -11.17
CA ALA A 81 62.29 46.09 -10.09
C ALA A 81 63.78 45.96 -9.69
N LYS A 82 64.10 46.30 -8.43
CA LYS A 82 65.44 46.17 -7.83
C LYS A 82 65.69 44.74 -7.32
N SER A 83 66.95 44.30 -7.37
CA SER A 83 67.40 42.92 -7.08
C SER A 83 67.25 42.49 -5.60
N GLU A 84 67.33 43.41 -4.63
CA GLU A 84 67.28 43.10 -3.19
C GLU A 84 65.88 42.75 -2.66
N ASP A 85 64.81 43.13 -3.37
CA ASP A 85 63.40 42.90 -2.94
C ASP A 85 62.84 41.53 -3.38
N MET A 86 63.63 40.73 -4.12
CA MET A 86 63.10 39.53 -4.80
C MET A 86 62.74 38.37 -3.84
N VAL A 87 63.45 38.24 -2.70
CA VAL A 87 63.19 37.20 -1.69
C VAL A 87 61.90 37.49 -0.91
N SER A 88 61.77 38.70 -0.36
CA SER A 88 60.58 39.19 0.34
C SER A 88 59.33 39.14 -0.55
N PHE A 89 59.51 39.48 -1.83
CA PHE A 89 58.45 39.35 -2.83
C PHE A 89 58.04 37.89 -3.05
N GLY A 90 59.00 36.98 -3.18
CA GLY A 90 58.75 35.54 -3.33
C GLY A 90 58.00 34.95 -2.13
N GLU A 91 58.32 35.39 -0.92
CA GLU A 91 57.61 35.03 0.31
C GLU A 91 56.16 35.55 0.30
N ALA A 92 55.93 36.79 -0.14
CA ALA A 92 54.59 37.37 -0.24
C ALA A 92 53.70 36.65 -1.27
N LEU A 93 54.25 36.24 -2.42
CA LEU A 93 53.53 35.39 -3.38
C LEU A 93 53.20 34.02 -2.78
N ARG A 94 54.19 33.35 -2.17
CA ARG A 94 54.00 32.04 -1.54
C ARG A 94 52.90 32.08 -0.48
N SER A 95 52.93 33.10 0.38
CA SER A 95 51.88 33.33 1.38
C SER A 95 50.51 33.44 0.72
N ARG A 96 50.40 34.20 -0.38
CA ARG A 96 49.13 34.35 -1.11
C ARG A 96 48.61 33.05 -1.70
N PHE A 97 49.49 32.24 -2.30
CA PHE A 97 49.14 30.92 -2.81
C PHE A 97 48.69 29.95 -1.70
N ILE A 98 49.34 29.98 -0.54
CA ILE A 98 48.94 29.17 0.61
C ILE A 98 47.53 29.54 1.07
N SER A 99 47.22 30.84 1.18
CA SER A 99 45.87 31.29 1.53
C SER A 99 44.82 30.86 0.51
N LEU A 100 45.10 30.96 -0.80
CA LEU A 100 44.18 30.51 -1.85
C LEU A 100 43.92 29.01 -1.79
N ARG A 101 44.96 28.20 -1.54
CA ARG A 101 44.82 26.74 -1.33
C ARG A 101 43.98 26.43 -0.10
N ARG A 102 44.17 27.17 1.00
CA ARG A 102 43.35 27.04 2.21
C ARG A 102 41.89 27.36 1.93
N LEU A 103 41.60 28.50 1.30
CA LEU A 103 40.23 28.89 0.92
C LEU A 103 39.54 27.84 0.05
N ASN A 104 40.27 27.27 -0.93
CA ASN A 104 39.75 26.18 -1.76
C ASN A 104 39.38 24.95 -0.93
N ARG A 105 40.25 24.54 0.01
CA ARG A 105 39.99 23.39 0.89
C ARG A 105 38.75 23.63 1.77
N LEU A 106 38.62 24.82 2.35
CA LEU A 106 37.45 25.20 3.17
C LEU A 106 36.15 25.18 2.34
N ALA A 107 36.18 25.74 1.12
CA ALA A 107 35.04 25.70 0.22
C ALA A 107 34.62 24.27 -0.16
N GLN A 108 35.59 23.41 -0.48
CA GLN A 108 35.33 22.00 -0.79
C GLN A 108 34.76 21.23 0.39
N TYR A 109 35.28 21.45 1.59
CA TYR A 109 34.77 20.84 2.81
C TYR A 109 33.32 21.27 3.06
N ARG A 110 33.02 22.56 2.99
CA ARG A 110 31.67 23.09 3.19
C ARG A 110 30.69 22.56 2.13
N ASN A 111 31.11 22.49 0.87
CA ASN A 111 30.32 21.87 -0.21
C ASN A 111 30.04 20.38 0.08
N ARG A 112 31.02 19.65 0.61
CA ARG A 112 30.81 18.26 1.03
C ARG A 112 29.78 18.19 2.16
N LYS A 113 29.88 19.04 3.18
CA LYS A 113 28.95 19.05 4.31
C LYS A 113 27.51 19.33 3.87
N ILE A 114 27.32 20.29 2.96
CA ILE A 114 26.00 20.61 2.38
C ILE A 114 25.46 19.40 1.61
N ARG A 115 26.28 18.72 0.79
CA ARG A 115 25.85 17.50 0.10
C ARG A 115 25.44 16.39 1.06
N ASP A 116 26.21 16.19 2.13
CA ASP A 116 25.93 15.17 3.13
C ASP A 116 24.61 15.47 3.86
N GLN A 117 24.35 16.73 4.22
CA GLN A 117 23.09 17.18 4.81
C GLN A 117 21.90 16.98 3.86
N VAL A 118 22.01 17.42 2.62
CA VAL A 118 20.95 17.26 1.60
C VAL A 118 20.66 15.78 1.37
N ASN A 119 21.68 14.92 1.33
CA ASN A 119 21.49 13.48 1.18
C ASN A 119 20.80 12.84 2.39
N GLN A 120 21.08 13.32 3.60
CA GLN A 120 20.42 12.85 4.81
C GLN A 120 18.93 13.20 4.81
N GLU A 121 18.58 14.46 4.51
CA GLU A 121 17.19 14.91 4.39
C GLU A 121 16.46 14.15 3.26
N ARG A 122 17.13 13.96 2.13
CA ARG A 122 16.61 13.17 1.01
C ARG A 122 16.30 11.73 1.41
N ALA A 123 17.16 11.08 2.20
CA ALA A 123 16.94 9.72 2.66
C ALA A 123 15.66 9.61 3.53
N VAL A 124 15.41 10.61 4.38
CA VAL A 124 14.17 10.69 5.18
C VAL A 124 12.95 10.82 4.26
N VAL A 125 13.01 11.68 3.25
CA VAL A 125 11.92 11.83 2.27
C VAL A 125 11.67 10.53 1.49
N GLU A 126 12.73 9.84 1.07
CA GLU A 126 12.64 8.56 0.37
C GLU A 126 12.00 7.47 1.25
N GLU A 127 12.34 7.41 2.54
CA GLU A 127 11.71 6.50 3.51
C GLU A 127 10.20 6.78 3.65
N ARG A 128 9.83 8.05 3.81
CA ARG A 128 8.41 8.45 3.91
C ARG A 128 7.64 8.18 2.63
N TYR A 129 8.26 8.39 1.47
CA TYR A 129 7.65 8.08 0.17
C TYR A 129 7.38 6.59 0.03
N LEU A 130 8.30 5.73 0.47
CA LEU A 130 8.10 4.28 0.48
C LEU A 130 6.93 3.87 1.39
N GLN A 131 6.83 4.46 2.59
CA GLN A 131 5.70 4.23 3.50
C GLN A 131 4.37 4.63 2.85
N LEU A 132 4.33 5.79 2.19
CA LEU A 132 3.15 6.25 1.45
C LEU A 132 2.77 5.29 0.32
N GLN A 133 3.74 4.79 -0.45
CA GLN A 133 3.51 3.84 -1.52
C GLN A 133 2.92 2.52 -1.00
N ASN A 134 3.43 2.01 0.12
CA ASN A 134 2.90 0.80 0.75
C ASN A 134 1.43 0.96 1.15
N ILE A 135 1.10 2.06 1.87
CA ILE A 135 -0.28 2.35 2.30
C ILE A 135 -1.19 2.53 1.09
N LYS A 136 -0.73 3.20 0.03
CA LYS A 136 -1.50 3.36 -1.22
C LYS A 136 -1.83 2.01 -1.83
N SER A 137 -0.86 1.10 -1.93
CA SER A 137 -1.09 -0.24 -2.47
C SER A 137 -2.05 -1.07 -1.59
N GLU A 138 -1.99 -0.91 -0.27
CA GLU A 138 -2.93 -1.55 0.65
C GLU A 138 -4.36 -1.03 0.45
N ILE A 139 -4.54 0.29 0.34
CA ILE A 139 -5.84 0.90 0.03
C ILE A 139 -6.40 0.37 -1.29
N GLU A 140 -5.57 0.32 -2.34
CA GLU A 140 -5.98 -0.21 -3.65
C GLU A 140 -6.40 -1.69 -3.57
N HIS A 141 -5.72 -2.50 -2.75
CA HIS A 141 -6.10 -3.89 -2.52
C HIS A 141 -7.46 -3.99 -1.81
N LEU A 142 -7.64 -3.25 -0.72
CA LEU A 142 -8.87 -3.24 0.06
C LEU A 142 -10.07 -2.76 -0.77
N GLN A 143 -9.89 -1.72 -1.59
CA GLN A 143 -10.93 -1.24 -2.50
C GLN A 143 -11.40 -2.34 -3.46
N LYS A 144 -10.46 -3.05 -4.10
CA LYS A 144 -10.78 -4.19 -4.99
C LYS A 144 -11.50 -5.32 -4.25
N GLU A 145 -11.17 -5.54 -2.98
CA GLU A 145 -11.80 -6.58 -2.18
C GLU A 145 -13.24 -6.21 -1.80
N ILE A 146 -13.48 -4.95 -1.44
CA ILE A 146 -14.84 -4.43 -1.20
C ILE A 146 -15.70 -4.57 -2.46
N GLU A 147 -15.19 -4.17 -3.63
CA GLU A 147 -15.89 -4.32 -4.91
C GLU A 147 -16.28 -5.79 -5.17
N ARG A 148 -15.33 -6.72 -5.00
CA ARG A 148 -15.60 -8.16 -5.14
C ARG A 148 -16.67 -8.66 -4.17
N CYS A 149 -16.66 -8.21 -2.91
CA CYS A 149 -17.67 -8.59 -1.93
C CYS A 149 -19.06 -8.05 -2.28
N TYR A 150 -19.13 -6.84 -2.84
CA TYR A 150 -20.39 -6.24 -3.28
C TYR A 150 -21.00 -7.00 -4.46
N ASP A 151 -20.18 -7.34 -5.45
CA ASP A 151 -20.60 -8.11 -6.61
C ASP A 151 -21.08 -9.51 -6.21
N PHE A 152 -20.36 -10.20 -5.32
CA PHE A 152 -20.71 -11.57 -4.92
C PHE A 152 -21.94 -11.62 -4.02
N SER A 153 -22.00 -10.81 -2.95
CA SER A 153 -23.04 -10.98 -1.94
C SER A 153 -24.40 -10.42 -2.35
N LEU A 154 -24.41 -9.28 -3.05
CA LEU A 154 -25.63 -8.54 -3.29
C LEU A 154 -26.21 -8.86 -4.66
N VAL A 155 -25.40 -8.74 -5.72
CA VAL A 155 -25.92 -8.88 -7.10
C VAL A 155 -26.33 -10.33 -7.38
N GLY A 156 -25.49 -11.30 -7.01
CA GLY A 156 -25.78 -12.72 -7.22
C GLY A 156 -27.04 -13.19 -6.49
N THR A 157 -27.16 -12.87 -5.21
CA THR A 157 -28.31 -13.32 -4.39
C THR A 157 -29.61 -12.62 -4.78
N LEU A 158 -29.56 -11.34 -5.15
CA LEU A 158 -30.74 -10.61 -5.62
C LEU A 158 -31.25 -11.16 -6.94
N LEU A 159 -30.37 -11.41 -7.92
CA LEU A 159 -30.76 -12.00 -9.20
C LEU A 159 -31.41 -13.38 -9.02
N GLU A 160 -30.85 -14.23 -8.16
CA GLU A 160 -31.44 -15.52 -7.84
C GLU A 160 -32.84 -15.38 -7.20
N ARG A 161 -32.99 -14.44 -6.26
CA ARG A 161 -34.26 -14.16 -5.59
C ARG A 161 -35.31 -13.62 -6.56
N GLU A 162 -34.92 -12.73 -7.46
CA GLU A 162 -35.81 -12.21 -8.51
C GLU A 162 -36.24 -13.30 -9.49
N GLY A 163 -35.31 -14.18 -9.89
CA GLY A 163 -35.63 -15.34 -10.72
C GLY A 163 -36.68 -16.25 -10.09
N ARG A 164 -36.48 -16.63 -8.81
CA ARG A 164 -37.47 -17.43 -8.05
C ARG A 164 -38.81 -16.74 -7.92
N LYS A 165 -38.81 -15.43 -7.64
CA LYS A 165 -40.03 -14.62 -7.56
C LYS A 165 -40.81 -14.67 -8.88
N SER A 166 -40.12 -14.51 -10.02
CA SER A 166 -40.73 -14.54 -11.35
C SER A 166 -41.40 -15.89 -11.65
N VAL A 167 -40.71 -17.00 -11.36
CA VAL A 167 -41.25 -18.36 -11.51
C VAL A 167 -42.49 -18.55 -10.64
N LEU A 168 -42.43 -18.18 -9.35
CA LEU A 168 -43.56 -18.32 -8.45
C LEU A 168 -44.78 -17.48 -8.88
N ILE A 169 -44.56 -16.27 -9.38
CA ILE A 169 -45.64 -15.43 -9.92
C ILE A 169 -46.29 -16.11 -11.13
N SER A 170 -45.50 -16.67 -12.04
CA SER A 170 -46.03 -17.40 -13.21
C SER A 170 -46.83 -18.64 -12.79
N ASP A 171 -46.34 -19.41 -11.83
CA ASP A 171 -47.04 -20.58 -11.31
C ASP A 171 -48.35 -20.22 -10.61
N ILE A 172 -48.34 -19.18 -9.77
CA ILE A 172 -49.53 -18.71 -9.06
C ILE A 172 -50.57 -18.22 -10.05
N THR A 173 -50.20 -17.36 -10.99
CA THR A 173 -51.14 -16.82 -12.00
C THR A 173 -51.73 -17.92 -12.87
N THR A 174 -50.91 -18.92 -13.27
CA THR A 174 -51.39 -20.09 -14.01
C THR A 174 -52.37 -20.92 -13.18
N LYS A 175 -52.05 -21.20 -11.91
CA LYS A 175 -52.94 -21.94 -11.00
C LYS A 175 -54.23 -21.18 -10.72
N GLU A 176 -54.16 -19.87 -10.51
CA GLU A 176 -55.35 -19.01 -10.35
C GLU A 176 -56.25 -19.07 -11.58
N HIS A 177 -55.68 -18.99 -12.77
CA HIS A 177 -56.46 -19.11 -14.00
C HIS A 177 -57.11 -20.49 -14.15
N ARG A 178 -56.38 -21.56 -13.83
CA ARG A 178 -56.92 -22.93 -13.82
C ARG A 178 -58.07 -23.07 -12.83
N LEU A 179 -57.94 -22.54 -11.61
CA LEU A 179 -58.99 -22.58 -10.60
C LEU A 179 -60.23 -21.78 -11.03
N LYS A 180 -60.04 -20.57 -11.58
CA LYS A 180 -61.12 -19.75 -12.16
C LYS A 180 -61.84 -20.48 -13.31
N SER A 181 -61.13 -21.27 -14.10
CA SER A 181 -61.71 -22.09 -15.17
C SER A 181 -62.41 -23.36 -14.67
N LEU A 182 -61.93 -23.97 -13.59
CA LEU A 182 -62.49 -25.22 -13.06
C LEU A 182 -63.82 -25.01 -12.35
N LYS A 183 -63.94 -23.91 -11.59
CA LYS A 183 -65.15 -23.58 -10.83
C LYS A 183 -66.45 -23.66 -11.66
N PRO A 184 -66.59 -22.95 -12.80
CA PRO A 184 -67.82 -23.01 -13.59
C PRO A 184 -68.07 -24.40 -14.21
N LYS A 185 -67.03 -25.20 -14.47
CA LYS A 185 -67.19 -26.57 -14.98
C LYS A 185 -67.78 -27.49 -13.92
N ILE A 186 -67.32 -27.39 -12.67
CA ILE A 186 -67.86 -28.15 -11.55
C ILE A 186 -69.31 -27.72 -11.28
N GLU A 187 -69.59 -26.41 -11.26
CA GLU A 187 -70.94 -25.88 -11.11
C GLU A 187 -71.87 -26.42 -12.21
N ALA A 188 -71.43 -26.44 -13.47
CA ALA A 188 -72.21 -27.01 -14.57
C ALA A 188 -72.50 -28.51 -14.41
N ILE A 189 -71.52 -29.31 -13.93
CA ILE A 189 -71.71 -30.74 -13.66
C ILE A 189 -72.71 -30.94 -12.50
N ILE A 190 -72.60 -30.16 -11.43
CA ILE A 190 -73.52 -30.20 -10.28
C ILE A 190 -74.96 -29.92 -10.75
N GLU A 191 -75.16 -28.86 -11.54
CA GLU A 191 -76.48 -28.52 -12.08
C GLU A 191 -77.02 -29.64 -13.00
N ALA A 192 -76.17 -30.19 -13.88
CA ALA A 192 -76.57 -31.25 -14.80
C ALA A 192 -76.90 -32.57 -14.10
N ALA A 193 -76.23 -32.89 -13.00
CA ALA A 193 -76.45 -34.11 -12.23
C ALA A 193 -77.66 -34.05 -11.29
N ARG A 194 -78.18 -32.85 -10.98
CA ARG A 194 -79.26 -32.64 -9.99
C ARG A 194 -80.52 -33.49 -10.24
N PRO A 195 -81.09 -33.59 -11.46
CA PRO A 195 -82.30 -34.39 -11.67
C PRO A 195 -82.11 -35.88 -11.37
N VAL A 196 -80.91 -36.41 -11.64
CA VAL A 196 -80.58 -37.82 -11.36
C VAL A 196 -80.35 -38.03 -9.86
N GLN A 197 -79.70 -37.08 -9.17
CA GLN A 197 -79.53 -37.13 -7.71
C GLN A 197 -80.87 -37.16 -6.98
N GLU A 198 -81.83 -36.32 -7.41
CA GLU A 198 -83.18 -36.27 -6.86
C GLU A 198 -83.94 -37.58 -7.06
N LEU A 199 -83.84 -38.19 -8.26
CA LEU A 199 -84.48 -39.47 -8.56
C LEU A 199 -83.90 -40.63 -7.72
N MET A 200 -82.60 -40.61 -7.47
CA MET A 200 -81.88 -41.64 -6.71
C MET A 200 -81.97 -41.45 -5.19
N GLY A 201 -82.67 -40.40 -4.70
CA GLY A 201 -82.77 -40.10 -3.27
C GLY A 201 -81.44 -39.68 -2.63
N LEU A 202 -80.45 -39.27 -3.43
CA LEU A 202 -79.13 -38.87 -2.96
C LEU A 202 -79.20 -37.44 -2.41
N THR A 203 -79.43 -37.31 -1.11
CA THR A 203 -79.37 -36.01 -0.42
C THR A 203 -77.96 -35.77 0.14
N PRO A 204 -77.44 -34.53 0.09
CA PRO A 204 -76.12 -34.18 0.64
C PRO A 204 -76.20 -34.13 2.18
N SER A 205 -76.39 -35.28 2.82
CA SER A 205 -76.66 -35.38 4.26
C SER A 205 -75.46 -35.82 5.09
N ILE A 206 -74.41 -36.39 4.48
CA ILE A 206 -73.26 -36.93 5.22
C ILE A 206 -72.08 -35.98 5.05
N PRO A 207 -71.59 -35.34 6.13
CA PRO A 207 -70.35 -34.59 6.08
C PRO A 207 -69.21 -35.53 5.67
N PRO A 208 -68.37 -35.15 4.69
CA PRO A 208 -67.22 -35.97 4.33
C PRO A 208 -66.31 -36.14 5.55
N ASP A 209 -65.75 -37.34 5.72
CA ASP A 209 -64.68 -37.54 6.69
C ASP A 209 -63.42 -36.83 6.19
N ILE A 210 -63.23 -35.60 6.66
CA ILE A 210 -62.14 -34.69 6.28
C ILE A 210 -60.76 -35.35 6.47
N LYS A 211 -60.62 -36.26 7.43
CA LYS A 211 -59.34 -36.95 7.67
C LYS A 211 -59.07 -37.97 6.56
N LYS A 212 -60.08 -38.75 6.23
CA LYS A 212 -60.04 -39.75 5.15
C LYS A 212 -59.79 -39.07 3.80
N GLU A 213 -60.48 -37.98 3.51
CA GLU A 213 -60.33 -37.20 2.27
C GLU A 213 -58.91 -36.61 2.14
N ARG A 214 -58.34 -36.07 3.22
CA ARG A 214 -56.94 -35.61 3.22
C ARG A 214 -55.93 -36.71 2.93
N VAL A 215 -56.13 -37.91 3.47
CA VAL A 215 -55.25 -39.06 3.22
C VAL A 215 -55.38 -39.51 1.76
N LEU A 216 -56.61 -39.58 1.23
CA LEU A 216 -56.87 -39.92 -0.16
C LEU A 216 -56.22 -38.96 -1.16
N HIS A 217 -56.18 -37.65 -0.83
CA HIS A 217 -55.51 -36.63 -1.65
C HIS A 217 -53.98 -36.67 -1.59
N MET A 218 -53.39 -37.39 -0.63
CA MET A 218 -51.95 -37.64 -0.57
C MET A 218 -51.52 -38.89 -1.34
N LEU A 219 -52.47 -39.77 -1.69
CA LEU A 219 -52.19 -40.96 -2.45
C LEU A 219 -52.01 -40.63 -3.95
N PRO A 220 -51.18 -41.39 -4.67
CA PRO A 220 -51.21 -41.44 -6.12
C PRO A 220 -52.64 -41.66 -6.65
N GLN A 221 -52.97 -41.02 -7.76
CA GLN A 221 -54.33 -40.99 -8.31
C GLN A 221 -54.96 -42.39 -8.43
N GLU A 222 -54.20 -43.36 -8.94
CA GLU A 222 -54.67 -44.74 -9.12
C GLU A 222 -55.07 -45.41 -7.80
N LEU A 223 -54.31 -45.18 -6.73
CA LEU A 223 -54.61 -45.75 -5.41
C LEU A 223 -55.81 -45.06 -4.76
N SER A 224 -55.96 -43.75 -4.97
CA SER A 224 -57.14 -43.02 -4.50
C SER A 224 -58.43 -43.59 -5.11
N VAL A 225 -58.41 -43.88 -6.42
CA VAL A 225 -59.54 -44.49 -7.15
C VAL A 225 -59.85 -45.89 -6.63
N ILE A 226 -58.83 -46.74 -6.42
CA ILE A 226 -59.03 -48.10 -5.90
C ILE A 226 -59.66 -48.07 -4.51
N VAL A 227 -59.22 -47.17 -3.62
CA VAL A 227 -59.80 -47.06 -2.27
C VAL A 227 -61.29 -46.69 -2.34
N VAL A 228 -61.65 -45.70 -3.17
CA VAL A 228 -63.06 -45.33 -3.38
C VAL A 228 -63.88 -46.50 -3.93
N GLN A 229 -63.32 -47.29 -4.85
CA GLN A 229 -64.00 -48.46 -5.42
C GLN A 229 -64.19 -49.59 -4.41
N VAL A 230 -63.17 -49.87 -3.58
CA VAL A 230 -63.24 -50.90 -2.54
C VAL A 230 -64.30 -50.52 -1.50
N GLU A 231 -64.34 -49.26 -1.10
CA GLU A 231 -65.35 -48.76 -0.16
C GLU A 231 -66.76 -48.85 -0.73
N ALA A 232 -66.95 -48.41 -1.97
CA ALA A 232 -68.23 -48.56 -2.66
C ALA A 232 -68.66 -50.03 -2.74
N TYR A 233 -67.73 -50.96 -2.95
CA TYR A 233 -68.03 -52.39 -2.97
C TYR A 233 -68.38 -52.94 -1.58
N CYS A 234 -67.66 -52.53 -0.54
CA CYS A 234 -67.99 -52.88 0.84
C CYS A 234 -69.39 -52.40 1.22
N ASP A 235 -69.74 -51.15 0.91
CA ASP A 235 -71.06 -50.57 1.18
C ASP A 235 -72.20 -51.33 0.49
N ILE A 236 -71.95 -51.85 -0.74
CA ILE A 236 -72.93 -52.65 -1.50
C ILE A 236 -73.10 -54.06 -0.91
N VAL A 237 -72.03 -54.64 -0.35
CA VAL A 237 -72.03 -56.03 0.16
C VAL A 237 -72.49 -56.11 1.62
N GLU A 238 -72.21 -55.08 2.43
CA GLU A 238 -72.54 -55.03 3.85
C GLU A 238 -73.89 -54.35 4.17
N GLY A 239 -74.45 -53.58 3.22
CA GLY A 239 -75.77 -52.93 3.31
C GLY A 239 -76.92 -53.76 2.74
#